data_AF-X1CWZ0-F1
#
_entry.id   AF-X1CWZ0-F1
#
_cell.length_a   1.000
_cell.length_b   1.000
_cell.length_c   1.000
_cell.angle_alpha   90.00
_cell.angle_beta   90.00
_cell.angle_gamma   90.00
#
_symmetry.space_group_name_H-M   'P 1'
#
loop_
_entity.id
_entity.type
_entity.pdbx_description
1 polymer ?
#
loop_
_entity_poly.entity_id
_entity_poly.type
_entity_poly.pdbx_seq_one_letter_code
_entity_poly.pdbx_strand_id
1 'polypeptide(L)' 'VLFAGPGERVELKHQAHSRMCFATGAIKAIKFIAEAQENKIYNTSEILGL' A
#
# COMPACT_ATOMS: atom_id res chain seq x y z
N VAL A 1 -11.98 3.19 -7.79
CA VAL A 1 -13.11 2.23 -7.68
C VAL A 1 -14.35 3.03 -7.35
N LEU A 2 -15.45 2.78 -8.07
CA LEU A 2 -16.71 3.47 -7.86
C LEU A 2 -17.79 2.45 -7.49
N PHE A 3 -18.47 2.68 -6.38
CA PHE A 3 -19.68 1.96 -5.99
C PHE A 3 -20.85 2.94 -6.06
N ALA A 4 -21.93 2.57 -6.75
CA ALA A 4 -23.09 3.43 -6.94
C ALA A 4 -24.39 2.64 -6.77
N GLY A 5 -25.35 3.24 -6.07
CA GLY A 5 -26.69 2.71 -5.84
C GLY A 5 -27.75 3.82 -5.89
N PRO A 6 -29.05 3.50 -5.79
CA PRO A 6 -30.09 4.50 -5.75
C PRO A 6 -29.88 5.49 -4.59
N GLY A 7 -29.67 6.76 -4.92
CA GLY A 7 -29.51 7.83 -3.94
C GLY A 7 -28.09 8.02 -3.38
N GLU A 8 -27.12 7.17 -3.72
CA GLU A 8 -25.75 7.30 -3.19
C GLU A 8 -24.64 6.82 -4.11
N ARG A 9 -23.44 7.34 -3.85
CA ARG A 9 -22.22 6.97 -4.56
C ARG A 9 -21.00 7.09 -3.66
N VAL A 10 -20.19 6.03 -3.61
CA VAL A 10 -18.92 5.98 -2.89
C VAL A 10 -17.79 5.78 -3.88
N GLU A 11 -16.83 6.71 -3.89
CA GLU A 11 -15.66 6.66 -4.76
C GLU A 11 -14.38 6.50 -3.93
N LEU A 12 -13.59 5.49 -4.28
CA LEU A 12 -12.25 5.28 -3.76
C LEU A 12 -11.24 5.61 -4.88
N LYS A 13 -10.52 6.71 -4.73
CA LYS A 13 -9.52 7.18 -5.69
C LYS A 13 -8.16 7.30 -5.02
N HIS A 14 -7.13 6.72 -5.64
CA HIS A 14 -5.73 6.99 -5.31
C HIS A 14 -5.11 7.79 -6.45
N GLN A 15 -4.46 8.92 -6.12
CA GLN A 15 -3.78 9.76 -7.09
C GLN A 15 -2.33 9.98 -6.65
N ALA A 16 -1.39 9.40 -7.39
CA ALA A 16 0.03 9.62 -7.18
C ALA A 16 0.49 10.88 -7.92
N HIS A 17 0.86 11.93 -7.20
CA HIS A 17 1.36 13.19 -7.78
C HIS A 17 2.83 13.12 -8.20
N SER A 18 3.58 12.13 -7.70
CA SER A 18 4.99 11.91 -8.01
C SER A 18 5.34 10.44 -7.77
N ARG A 19 6.40 9.96 -8.43
CA ARG A 19 6.95 8.61 -8.20
C ARG A 19 7.55 8.44 -6.80
N MET A 20 7.72 9.53 -6.05
CA MET A 20 8.27 9.51 -4.69
C MET A 20 7.43 8.68 -3.72
N CYS A 21 6.11 8.55 -3.92
CA CYS A 21 5.28 7.71 -3.07
C CYS A 21 5.68 6.23 -3.16
N PHE A 22 6.06 5.75 -4.35
CA PHE A 22 6.52 4.38 -4.56
C PHE A 22 7.94 4.17 -4.00
N ALA A 23 8.84 5.13 -4.23
CA ALA A 23 10.20 5.07 -3.70
C ALA A 23 10.21 5.02 -2.16
N THR A 24 9.36 5.82 -1.52
CA THR A 24 9.20 5.81 -0.06
C THR A 24 8.65 4.48 0.43
N GLY A 25 7.70 3.88 -0.30
CA GLY A 25 7.19 2.53 -0.02
C GLY A 25 8.28 1.46 -0.09
N ALA A 26 9.14 1.51 -1.11
CA ALA A 26 10.27 0.59 -1.23
C ALA A 26 11.28 0.73 -0.08
N ILE A 27 11.58 1.96 0.34
CA ILE A 27 12.46 2.20 1.50
C ILE A 27 11.85 1.63 2.79
N LYS A 28 10.54 1.77 2.99
CA LYS A 28 9.84 1.12 4.12
C LYS A 28 9.96 -0.39 4.07
N ALA A 29 9.75 -1.01 2.90
CA ALA A 29 9.90 -2.45 2.71
C ALA A 29 11.32 -2.92 3.05
N ILE A 30 12.36 -2.19 2.61
CA ILE A 30 13.76 -2.52 2.91
C ILE A 30 14.02 -2.50 4.42
N LYS A 31 13.53 -1.47 5.13
CA LYS A 31 13.68 -1.39 6.59
C LYS A 31 12.98 -2.54 7.30
N PHE A 32 11.76 -2.87 6.89
CA PHE A 32 11.02 -4.01 7.42
C PHE A 32 11.80 -5.33 7.22
N ILE A 33 12.31 -5.57 6.01
CA ILE A 33 13.06 -6.79 5.68
C ILE A 33 14.34 -6.89 6.52
N ALA A 34 15.00 -5.78 6.82
CA ALA A 34 16.22 -5.76 7.64
C ALA A 34 16.00 -6.28 9.07
N GLU A 35 14.78 -6.18 9.59
CA GLU A 35 14.40 -6.63 10.93
C GLU A 35 13.63 -7.97 10.92
N ALA A 36 13.20 -8.42 9.73
CA ALA A 36 12.39 -9.61 9.55
C ALA A 36 13.14 -10.87 9.99
N GLN A 37 12.50 -11.67 10.86
CA GLN A 37 13.09 -12.88 11.42
C GLN A 37 12.89 -14.11 10.53
N GLU A 38 11.82 -14.13 9.74
CA GLU A 38 11.47 -15.26 8.88
C GLU A 38 11.94 -15.04 7.43
N ASN A 39 12.58 -16.07 6.86
CA ASN A 39 12.96 -16.10 5.45
C ASN A 39 11.75 -16.52 4.59
N LYS A 40 10.91 -15.55 4.24
CA LYS A 40 9.76 -15.75 3.36
C LYS A 40 9.55 -14.56 2.42
N ILE A 41 8.64 -14.75 1.47
CA ILE A 41 8.18 -13.67 0.58
C ILE A 41 7.12 -12.87 1.33
N TYR A 42 7.36 -11.58 1.48
CA TYR A 42 6.41 -10.63 2.09
C TYR A 42 5.69 -9.81 1.03
N ASN A 43 4.44 -9.47 1.29
CA ASN A 43 3.70 -8.50 0.50
C ASN A 43 3.62 -7.13 1.18
N THR A 44 3.07 -6.13 0.47
CA THR A 44 2.96 -4.75 1.00
C THR A 44 1.99 -4.63 2.18
N SER A 45 0.96 -5.48 2.28
CA SER A 45 0.04 -5.45 3.42
C SER A 45 0.77 -5.85 4.71
N GLU A 46 1.60 -6.90 4.66
CA GLU A 46 2.43 -7.32 5.79
C GLU A 46 3.43 -6.22 6.22
N ILE A 47 4.04 -5.52 5.24
CA ILE A 47 4.93 -4.39 5.50
C ILE A 47 4.20 -3.21 6.17
N LEU A 48 2.91 -3.04 5.87
CA LEU A 48 2.07 -1.98 6.42
C LEU A 48 1.27 -2.38 7.66
N GLY A 49 1.29 -3.65 8.05
CA GLY A 49 0.48 -4.18 9.16
C GLY A 49 -1.03 -4.20 8.87
N LEU A 50 -1.41 -4.43 7.61
CA LEU A 50 -2.79 -4.49 7.12
C LEU A 50 -3.27 -5.91 6.83
#